data_AF-A0A6N7FFS3-F1
#
_entry.id   AF-A0A6N7FFS3-F1
#
_cell.length_a   1.000
_cell.length_b   1.000
_cell.length_c   1.000
_cell.angle_alpha   90.00
_cell.angle_beta   90.00
_cell.angle_gamma   90.00
#
_symmetry.space_group_name_H-M   'P 1'
#
loop_
_entity.id
_entity.type
_entity.pdbx_description
1 polymer ?
#
loop_
_entity_poly.entity_id
_entity_poly.type
_entity_poly.pdbx_seq_one_letter_code
_entity_poly.pdbx_strand_id
1 'polypeptide(L)'
;MDTIRSLAQDARSWPFEEARKLLARTGGAVPEKGYVLFETGYGPSGLPHIGTFGEVVRTTMVRRAFAALSDMPTKLFAFSDDMDGLRRVPDNVPDREMLAQHLDKPLTSVPDPFGTHESFGHHNNARLCAFLDAFGFEYEFQSATDCYRSGRFDAALLAVLRNYDEVMRVILPTLGKERQATYSPFLPVCPKTG
;
A
#
# COMPACT_ATOMS: atom_id res chain seq x y z
N MET A 1 -10.40 -33.32 -14.54
CA MET A 1 -10.40 -32.18 -13.59
C MET A 1 -9.06 -32.19 -12.90
N ASP A 2 -8.29 -31.11 -13.00
CA ASP A 2 -6.92 -31.06 -12.49
C ASP A 2 -6.85 -31.47 -11.02
N THR A 3 -6.04 -32.48 -10.73
CA THR A 3 -5.80 -33.02 -9.38
C THR A 3 -5.45 -31.88 -8.40
N ILE A 4 -4.71 -30.87 -8.85
CA ILE A 4 -4.34 -29.70 -8.05
C ILE A 4 -5.56 -28.85 -7.69
N ARG A 5 -6.48 -28.59 -8.63
CA ARG A 5 -7.67 -27.77 -8.36
C ARG A 5 -8.62 -28.46 -7.40
N SER A 6 -8.80 -29.77 -7.55
CA SER A 6 -9.60 -30.57 -6.60
C SER A 6 -9.00 -30.51 -5.19
N LEU A 7 -7.68 -30.71 -5.06
CA LEU A 7 -7.00 -30.60 -3.77
C LEU A 7 -7.09 -29.19 -3.18
N ALA A 8 -7.00 -28.15 -4.01
CA ALA A 8 -7.15 -26.76 -3.61
C ALA A 8 -8.56 -26.44 -3.09
N GLN A 9 -9.60 -27.02 -3.72
CA GLN A 9 -10.99 -26.84 -3.30
C GLN A 9 -11.22 -27.37 -1.88
N ASP A 10 -10.65 -28.52 -1.55
CA ASP A 10 -10.81 -29.19 -0.25
C ASP A 10 -9.81 -28.72 0.82
N ALA A 11 -8.79 -27.95 0.43
CA ALA A 11 -7.76 -27.46 1.35
C ALA A 11 -8.36 -26.56 2.45
N ARG A 12 -8.08 -26.92 3.70
CA ARG A 12 -8.57 -26.25 4.92
C ARG A 12 -7.60 -25.20 5.49
N SER A 13 -6.47 -24.94 4.83
CA SER A 13 -5.59 -23.87 5.28
C SER A 13 -6.22 -22.51 4.97
N TRP A 14 -6.01 -21.55 5.86
CA TRP A 14 -6.62 -20.22 5.80
C TRP A 14 -6.47 -19.50 4.45
N PRO A 15 -5.37 -19.64 3.66
CA PRO A 15 -5.28 -18.95 2.36
C PRO A 15 -6.33 -19.44 1.36
N PHE A 16 -6.67 -20.73 1.38
CA PHE A 16 -7.68 -21.29 0.50
C PHE A 16 -9.10 -20.92 0.96
N GLU A 17 -9.32 -20.74 2.26
CA GLU A 17 -10.59 -20.18 2.76
C GLU A 17 -10.83 -18.77 2.25
N GLU A 18 -9.83 -17.89 2.35
CA GLU A 18 -9.92 -16.53 1.81
C GLU A 18 -10.02 -16.51 0.28
N ALA A 19 -9.25 -17.36 -0.41
CA ALA A 19 -9.31 -17.48 -1.86
C ALA A 19 -10.70 -17.93 -2.37
N ARG A 20 -11.38 -18.86 -1.67
CA ARG A 20 -12.75 -19.26 -2.00
C ARG A 20 -13.75 -18.11 -1.85
N LYS A 21 -13.61 -17.29 -0.80
CA LYS A 21 -14.44 -16.09 -0.61
C LYS A 21 -14.23 -15.09 -1.75
N LEU A 22 -12.97 -14.88 -2.17
CA LEU A 22 -12.64 -14.03 -3.31
C LEU A 22 -13.22 -14.58 -4.63
N LEU A 23 -13.15 -15.89 -4.85
CA LEU A 23 -13.72 -16.53 -6.04
C LEU A 23 -15.24 -16.37 -6.10
N ALA A 24 -15.92 -16.56 -4.97
CA ALA A 24 -17.36 -16.32 -4.86
C ALA A 24 -17.71 -14.85 -5.16
N ARG A 25 -16.94 -13.90 -4.62
CA ARG A 25 -17.16 -12.45 -4.83
C ARG A 25 -16.90 -12.00 -6.27
N THR A 26 -15.96 -12.61 -6.96
CA THR A 26 -15.66 -12.32 -8.38
C THR A 26 -16.66 -12.98 -9.33
N GLY A 27 -17.54 -13.86 -8.84
CA GLY A 27 -18.54 -14.55 -9.66
C GLY A 27 -17.94 -15.49 -10.71
N GLY A 28 -16.65 -15.85 -10.57
CA GLY A 28 -15.93 -16.65 -11.55
C GLY A 28 -15.60 -15.93 -12.87
N ALA A 29 -15.84 -14.62 -12.97
CA ALA A 29 -15.59 -13.83 -14.18
C ALA A 29 -14.37 -12.92 -14.01
N VAL A 30 -13.55 -12.82 -15.06
CA VAL A 30 -12.42 -11.88 -15.11
C VAL A 30 -12.99 -10.45 -15.06
N PRO A 31 -12.51 -9.58 -14.14
CA PRO A 31 -12.93 -8.18 -14.10
C PRO A 31 -12.64 -7.44 -15.41
N GLU A 32 -13.34 -6.34 -15.69
CA GLU A 32 -13.16 -5.52 -16.91
C GLU A 32 -11.69 -5.10 -17.13
N LYS A 33 -10.97 -4.80 -16.03
CA LYS A 33 -9.52 -4.47 -16.07
C LYS A 33 -8.60 -5.65 -16.43
N GLY A 34 -9.14 -6.85 -16.65
CA GLY A 34 -8.42 -8.04 -17.14
C GLY A 34 -7.77 -8.92 -16.08
N TYR A 35 -7.79 -8.52 -14.79
CA TYR A 35 -7.16 -9.28 -13.71
C TYR A 35 -7.78 -8.98 -12.34
N VAL A 36 -7.60 -9.91 -11.41
CA VAL A 36 -7.86 -9.71 -9.97
C VAL A 36 -6.61 -9.09 -9.33
N LEU A 37 -6.78 -7.92 -8.74
CA LEU A 37 -5.69 -7.19 -8.10
C LEU A 37 -5.60 -7.59 -6.61
N PHE A 38 -4.42 -8.05 -6.22
CA PHE A 38 -3.99 -8.18 -4.84
C PHE A 38 -3.06 -7.01 -4.53
N GLU A 39 -3.07 -6.53 -3.29
CA GLU A 39 -2.33 -5.33 -2.90
C GLU A 39 -1.77 -5.49 -1.49
N THR A 40 -0.59 -4.92 -1.27
CA THR A 40 0.07 -4.78 0.03
C THR A 40 0.49 -3.33 0.19
N GLY A 41 0.57 -2.87 1.44
CA GLY A 41 1.04 -1.52 1.77
C GLY A 41 2.43 -1.51 2.41
N TYR A 42 3.11 -0.38 2.29
CA TYR A 42 4.34 -0.09 3.00
C TYR A 42 4.48 1.42 3.23
N GLY A 43 4.64 1.84 4.48
CA GLY A 43 5.04 3.21 4.82
C GLY A 43 6.57 3.32 4.84
N PRO A 44 7.21 4.02 3.89
CA PRO A 44 8.67 4.07 3.77
C PRO A 44 9.31 5.10 4.72
N SER A 45 8.79 5.23 5.93
CA SER A 45 9.35 6.10 6.99
C SER A 45 10.46 5.42 7.79
N GLY A 46 10.76 4.16 7.49
CA GLY A 46 11.83 3.38 8.10
C GLY A 46 12.08 2.11 7.31
N LEU A 47 13.14 1.38 7.66
CA LEU A 47 13.56 0.18 6.93
C LEU A 47 12.48 -0.92 6.94
N PRO A 48 12.34 -1.71 5.85
CA PRO A 48 11.43 -2.84 5.83
C PRO A 48 11.85 -3.86 6.91
N HIS A 49 10.87 -4.36 7.65
CA HIS A 49 11.08 -5.32 8.73
C HIS A 49 10.25 -6.59 8.50
N ILE A 50 10.38 -7.57 9.42
CA ILE A 50 9.67 -8.85 9.31
C ILE A 50 8.13 -8.70 9.24
N GLY A 51 7.59 -7.60 9.75
CA GLY A 51 6.17 -7.27 9.64
C GLY A 51 5.76 -6.94 8.20
N THR A 52 6.54 -6.08 7.53
CA THR A 52 6.40 -5.77 6.10
C THR A 52 6.46 -7.05 5.26
N PHE A 53 7.44 -7.92 5.54
CA PHE A 53 7.53 -9.23 4.89
C PHE A 53 6.28 -10.08 5.11
N GLY A 54 5.82 -10.16 6.36
CA GLY A 54 4.62 -10.92 6.71
C GLY A 54 3.39 -10.44 5.95
N GLU A 55 3.25 -9.15 5.70
CA GLU A 55 2.15 -8.60 4.90
C GLU A 55 2.22 -9.07 3.44
N VAL A 56 3.38 -8.97 2.80
CA VAL A 56 3.56 -9.40 1.41
C VAL A 56 3.40 -10.92 1.26
N VAL A 57 3.95 -11.69 2.20
CA VAL A 57 3.82 -13.15 2.21
C VAL A 57 2.36 -13.58 2.33
N ARG A 58 1.61 -13.03 3.29
CA ARG A 58 0.20 -13.41 3.49
C ARG A 58 -0.63 -13.12 2.25
N THR A 59 -0.46 -11.95 1.65
CA THR A 59 -1.15 -11.60 0.41
C THR A 59 -0.76 -12.52 -0.75
N THR A 60 0.53 -12.86 -0.85
CA THR A 60 1.03 -13.82 -1.85
C THR A 60 0.48 -15.23 -1.65
N MET A 61 0.34 -15.69 -0.40
CA MET A 61 -0.27 -16.99 -0.09
C MET A 61 -1.72 -17.06 -0.57
N VAL A 62 -2.52 -16.01 -0.33
CA VAL A 62 -3.90 -15.93 -0.81
C VAL A 62 -3.95 -15.83 -2.33
N ARG A 63 -3.10 -15.00 -2.97
CA ARG A 63 -3.00 -14.89 -4.44
C ARG A 63 -2.69 -16.24 -5.09
N ARG A 64 -1.74 -17.00 -4.53
CA ARG A 64 -1.39 -18.34 -5.03
C ARG A 64 -2.51 -19.34 -4.82
N ALA A 65 -3.17 -19.33 -3.67
CA ALA A 65 -4.35 -20.18 -3.42
C ALA A 65 -5.50 -19.84 -4.39
N PHE A 66 -5.71 -18.57 -4.69
CA PHE A 66 -6.70 -18.12 -5.67
C PHE A 66 -6.36 -18.60 -7.08
N ALA A 67 -5.10 -18.47 -7.51
CA ALA A 67 -4.64 -18.97 -8.82
C ALA A 67 -4.74 -20.51 -8.94
N ALA A 68 -4.63 -21.25 -7.82
CA ALA A 68 -4.85 -22.70 -7.82
C ALA A 68 -6.34 -23.08 -7.97
N LEU A 69 -7.26 -22.18 -7.62
CA LEU A 69 -8.71 -22.37 -7.71
C LEU A 69 -9.32 -21.81 -9.01
N SER A 70 -8.62 -20.89 -9.68
CA SER A 70 -9.15 -20.07 -10.77
C SER A 70 -8.09 -19.77 -11.84
N ASP A 71 -8.51 -19.74 -13.10
CA ASP A 71 -7.67 -19.36 -14.25
C ASP A 71 -7.63 -17.84 -14.48
N MET A 72 -8.31 -17.06 -13.64
CA MET A 72 -8.32 -15.61 -13.76
C MET A 72 -6.90 -15.03 -13.55
N PRO A 73 -6.44 -14.14 -14.44
CA PRO A 73 -5.15 -13.46 -14.25
C PRO A 73 -5.12 -12.70 -12.93
N THR A 74 -3.96 -12.69 -12.27
CA THR A 74 -3.76 -11.96 -11.02
C THR A 74 -2.54 -11.07 -11.08
N LYS A 75 -2.61 -9.93 -10.39
CA LYS A 75 -1.47 -9.04 -10.15
C LYS A 75 -1.32 -8.80 -8.65
N LEU A 76 -0.09 -8.49 -8.22
CA LEU A 76 0.21 -8.05 -6.87
C LEU A 76 0.84 -6.65 -6.94
N PHE A 77 0.21 -5.66 -6.31
CA PHE A 77 0.82 -4.35 -6.12
C PHE A 77 1.48 -4.29 -4.75
N ALA A 78 2.75 -3.87 -4.71
CA ALA A 78 3.40 -3.43 -3.50
C ALA A 78 3.32 -1.90 -3.49
N PHE A 79 2.31 -1.37 -2.79
CA PHE A 79 1.99 0.05 -2.77
C PHE A 79 2.77 0.75 -1.64
N SER A 80 3.53 1.77 -1.99
CA SER A 80 4.30 2.57 -1.04
C SER A 80 3.59 3.89 -0.77
N ASP A 81 3.27 4.14 0.49
CA ASP A 81 2.69 5.40 0.98
C ASP A 81 3.78 6.47 1.13
N ASP A 82 4.66 6.61 0.13
CA ASP A 82 5.83 7.51 0.15
C ASP A 82 5.49 9.01 0.07
N MET A 83 4.22 9.34 -0.11
CA MET A 83 3.69 10.70 -0.01
C MET A 83 3.36 11.10 1.43
N ASP A 84 3.32 10.14 2.37
CA ASP A 84 3.07 10.43 3.78
C ASP A 84 4.14 11.34 4.37
N GLY A 85 3.74 12.18 5.32
CA GLY A 85 4.64 13.06 6.05
C GLY A 85 5.57 12.31 7.00
N LEU A 86 6.83 12.74 7.11
CA LEU A 86 7.76 12.26 8.13
C LEU A 86 7.30 12.69 9.53
N ARG A 87 6.56 11.83 10.23
CA ARG A 87 5.98 12.17 11.55
C ARG A 87 6.99 12.18 12.69
N ARG A 88 8.05 11.39 12.58
CA ARG A 88 9.11 11.27 13.59
C ARG A 88 10.41 10.86 12.91
N VAL A 89 11.52 11.38 13.44
CA VAL A 89 12.87 10.94 13.04
C VAL A 89 13.17 9.56 13.63
N PRO A 90 13.48 8.54 12.81
CA PRO A 90 13.89 7.23 13.32
C PRO A 90 15.19 7.30 14.12
N ASP A 91 15.34 6.44 15.13
CA ASP A 91 16.53 6.44 15.99
C ASP A 91 17.70 5.66 15.37
N ASN A 92 17.44 4.89 14.32
CA ASN A 92 18.37 3.97 13.66
C ASN A 92 18.92 4.48 12.31
N VAL A 93 18.85 5.79 12.07
CA VAL A 93 19.33 6.43 10.83
C VAL A 93 20.38 7.51 11.15
N PRO A 94 21.33 7.75 10.23
CA PRO A 94 22.27 8.87 10.37
C PRO A 94 21.56 10.23 10.24
N ASP A 95 22.29 11.31 10.52
CA ASP A 95 21.89 12.70 10.28
C ASP A 95 20.48 13.08 10.81
N ARG A 96 20.18 12.63 12.03
CA ARG A 96 18.89 12.86 12.70
C ARG A 96 18.53 14.36 12.82
N GLU A 97 19.54 15.22 12.97
CA GLU A 97 19.35 16.68 13.03
C GLU A 97 18.87 17.25 11.68
N MET A 98 19.37 16.74 10.56
CA MET A 98 18.87 17.11 9.23
C MET A 98 17.44 16.63 9.07
N LEU A 99 17.14 15.36 9.38
CA LEU A 99 15.79 14.81 9.25
C LEU A 99 14.76 15.57 10.10
N ALA A 100 15.14 16.05 11.28
CA ALA A 100 14.26 16.85 12.14
C ALA A 100 13.80 18.16 11.47
N GLN A 101 14.60 18.73 10.55
CA GLN A 101 14.24 19.94 9.79
C GLN A 101 13.23 19.66 8.67
N HIS A 102 12.94 18.39 8.40
CA HIS A 102 12.04 17.94 7.34
C HIS A 102 10.83 17.15 7.88
N LEU A 103 10.50 17.29 9.18
CA LEU A 103 9.26 16.75 9.74
C LEU A 103 8.04 17.24 8.96
N ASP A 104 7.02 16.40 8.91
CA ASP A 104 5.73 16.58 8.22
C ASP A 104 5.80 16.70 6.69
N LYS A 105 7.00 16.85 6.09
CA LYS A 105 7.17 16.83 4.64
C LYS A 105 7.00 15.40 4.09
N PRO A 106 6.48 15.23 2.85
CA PRO A 106 6.40 13.94 2.18
C PRO A 106 7.75 13.22 2.18
N LEU A 107 7.78 11.90 2.40
CA LEU A 107 9.01 11.09 2.44
C LEU A 107 9.82 11.18 1.14
N THR A 108 9.15 11.36 -0.01
CA THR A 108 9.82 11.65 -1.30
C THR A 108 10.48 13.03 -1.39
N SER A 109 10.23 13.93 -0.44
CA SER A 109 10.79 15.28 -0.37
C SER A 109 11.78 15.47 0.79
N VAL A 110 11.97 14.45 1.64
CA VAL A 110 12.97 14.43 2.71
C VAL A 110 14.32 13.96 2.15
N PRO A 111 15.44 14.68 2.36
CA PRO A 111 16.75 14.23 1.87
C PRO A 111 17.14 12.84 2.40
N ASP A 112 17.81 12.03 1.57
CA ASP A 112 18.32 10.73 2.00
C ASP A 112 19.49 10.91 2.98
N PRO A 113 19.36 10.50 4.26
CA PRO A 113 20.44 10.61 5.24
C PRO A 113 21.62 9.66 4.91
N PHE A 114 21.45 8.72 3.98
CA PHE A 114 22.51 7.82 3.52
C PHE A 114 23.24 8.33 2.27
N GLY A 115 22.72 9.38 1.60
CA GLY A 115 23.34 9.97 0.40
C GLY A 115 23.37 9.06 -0.84
N THR A 116 22.46 8.08 -0.90
CA THR A 116 22.45 7.03 -1.95
C THR A 116 21.30 7.16 -2.95
N HIS A 117 20.21 7.82 -2.56
CA HIS A 117 18.99 7.98 -3.35
C HIS A 117 18.52 9.43 -3.31
N GLU A 118 17.54 9.76 -4.15
CA GLU A 118 17.00 11.12 -4.28
C GLU A 118 16.35 11.64 -2.99
N SER A 119 15.80 10.75 -2.17
CA SER A 119 15.14 11.08 -0.92
C SER A 119 15.14 9.91 0.05
N PHE A 120 14.77 10.16 1.31
CA PHE A 120 14.61 9.12 2.33
C PHE A 120 13.54 8.09 1.95
N GLY A 121 12.41 8.53 1.38
CA GLY A 121 11.40 7.65 0.81
C GLY A 121 11.95 6.76 -0.31
N HIS A 122 12.71 7.32 -1.25
CA HIS A 122 13.34 6.55 -2.33
C HIS A 122 14.35 5.52 -1.80
N HIS A 123 15.15 5.87 -0.79
CA HIS A 123 16.05 4.93 -0.13
C HIS A 123 15.29 3.73 0.42
N ASN A 124 14.24 3.99 1.22
CA ASN A 124 13.48 2.94 1.87
C ASN A 124 12.68 2.09 0.87
N ASN A 125 12.16 2.70 -0.20
CA ASN A 125 11.52 1.99 -1.31
C ASN A 125 12.50 1.07 -2.03
N ALA A 126 13.73 1.52 -2.30
CA ALA A 126 14.76 0.69 -2.91
C ALA A 126 15.14 -0.49 -1.99
N ARG A 127 15.19 -0.27 -0.66
CA ARG A 127 15.37 -1.35 0.33
C ARG A 127 14.23 -2.34 0.32
N LEU A 128 12.98 -1.89 0.22
CA LEU A 128 11.83 -2.77 0.07
C LEU A 128 11.95 -3.61 -1.21
N CYS A 129 12.20 -2.97 -2.35
CA CYS A 129 12.25 -3.69 -3.63
C CYS A 129 13.36 -4.75 -3.63
N ALA A 130 14.58 -4.37 -3.23
CA ALA A 130 15.70 -5.31 -3.13
C ALA A 130 15.39 -6.46 -2.16
N PHE A 131 14.71 -6.17 -1.05
CA PHE A 131 14.25 -7.19 -0.11
C PHE A 131 13.25 -8.14 -0.75
N LEU A 132 12.22 -7.64 -1.43
CA LEU A 132 11.22 -8.49 -2.08
C LEU A 132 11.80 -9.32 -3.23
N ASP A 133 12.69 -8.73 -4.02
CA ASP A 133 13.37 -9.39 -5.13
C ASP A 133 14.25 -10.55 -4.63
N ALA A 134 14.94 -10.37 -3.50
CA ALA A 134 15.77 -11.42 -2.90
C ALA A 134 14.97 -12.66 -2.47
N PHE A 135 13.68 -12.51 -2.16
CA PHE A 135 12.77 -13.62 -1.84
C PHE A 135 11.97 -14.13 -3.06
N GLY A 136 12.17 -13.54 -4.23
CA GLY A 136 11.52 -13.94 -5.48
C GLY A 136 10.02 -13.67 -5.51
N PHE A 137 9.56 -12.58 -4.87
CA PHE A 137 8.17 -12.15 -5.03
C PHE A 137 7.94 -11.60 -6.43
N GLU A 138 6.81 -11.94 -7.03
CA GLU A 138 6.30 -11.30 -8.24
C GLU A 138 5.33 -10.20 -7.86
N TYR A 139 5.73 -8.94 -8.07
CA TYR A 139 4.94 -7.75 -7.74
C TYR A 139 5.19 -6.62 -8.73
N GLU A 140 4.28 -5.65 -8.74
CA GLU A 140 4.46 -4.35 -9.38
C GLU A 140 4.54 -3.30 -8.28
N PHE A 141 5.67 -2.62 -8.16
CA PHE A 141 5.83 -1.51 -7.22
C PHE A 141 4.97 -0.32 -7.65
N GLN A 142 4.31 0.34 -6.70
CA GLN A 142 3.52 1.55 -6.94
C GLN A 142 3.89 2.62 -5.91
N SER A 143 4.22 3.82 -6.36
CA SER A 143 4.48 4.98 -5.50
C SER A 143 3.21 5.82 -5.34
N ALA A 144 2.83 6.14 -4.10
CA ALA A 144 1.76 7.10 -3.82
C ALA A 144 2.07 8.47 -4.42
N THR A 145 3.31 8.94 -4.27
CA THR A 145 3.79 10.22 -4.80
C THR A 145 3.59 10.30 -6.30
N ASP A 146 3.95 9.26 -7.04
CA ASP A 146 3.74 9.22 -8.49
C ASP A 146 2.25 9.18 -8.84
N CYS A 147 1.44 8.42 -8.09
CA CYS A 147 0.00 8.36 -8.31
C CYS A 147 -0.70 9.71 -8.08
N TYR A 148 -0.28 10.46 -7.05
CA TYR A 148 -0.76 11.82 -6.80
C TYR A 148 -0.27 12.80 -7.87
N ARG A 149 1.04 12.81 -8.19
CA ARG A 149 1.64 13.78 -9.13
C ARG A 149 1.19 13.58 -10.57
N SER A 150 0.95 12.34 -11.00
CA SER A 150 0.46 12.03 -12.35
C SER A 150 -1.03 12.31 -12.55
N GLY A 151 -1.76 12.62 -11.48
CA GLY A 151 -3.22 12.79 -11.51
C GLY A 151 -4.00 11.47 -11.57
N ARG A 152 -3.34 10.31 -11.40
CA ARG A 152 -4.00 9.00 -11.40
C ARG A 152 -5.11 8.89 -10.34
N PHE A 153 -4.96 9.62 -9.23
CA PHE A 153 -5.96 9.68 -8.17
C PHE A 153 -6.99 10.81 -8.31
N ASP A 154 -6.87 11.71 -9.28
CA ASP A 154 -7.72 12.91 -9.37
C ASP A 154 -9.21 12.58 -9.44
N ALA A 155 -9.60 11.58 -10.23
CA ALA A 155 -10.99 11.16 -10.33
C ALA A 155 -11.55 10.67 -8.99
N ALA A 156 -10.74 9.93 -8.21
CA ALA A 156 -11.11 9.46 -6.89
C ALA A 156 -11.17 10.60 -5.87
N LEU A 157 -10.19 11.51 -5.89
CA LEU A 157 -10.16 12.69 -5.02
C LEU A 157 -11.38 13.60 -5.27
N LEU A 158 -11.73 13.84 -6.53
CA LEU A 158 -12.94 14.57 -6.91
C LEU A 158 -14.21 13.85 -6.48
N ALA A 159 -14.24 12.51 -6.52
CA ALA A 159 -15.38 11.74 -6.02
C ALA A 159 -15.53 11.87 -4.50
N VAL A 160 -14.44 11.84 -3.73
CA VAL A 160 -14.47 12.10 -2.28
C VAL A 160 -14.98 13.52 -2.01
N LEU A 161 -14.53 14.50 -2.79
CA LEU A 161 -14.96 15.90 -2.65
C LEU A 161 -16.46 16.07 -2.94
N ARG A 162 -16.97 15.44 -4.01
CA ARG A 162 -18.39 15.48 -4.37
C ARG A 162 -19.29 14.83 -3.32
N ASN A 163 -18.79 13.81 -2.61
CA ASN A 163 -19.52 13.07 -1.58
C ASN A 163 -19.04 13.42 -0.17
N TYR A 164 -18.48 14.61 0.03
CA TYR A 164 -17.81 15.00 1.28
C TYR A 164 -18.69 14.75 2.52
N ASP A 165 -19.93 15.22 2.52
CA ASP A 165 -20.83 15.09 3.68
C ASP A 165 -21.14 13.64 4.02
N GLU A 166 -21.27 12.77 3.01
CA GLU A 166 -21.53 11.35 3.20
C GLU A 166 -20.31 10.65 3.77
N VAL A 167 -19.12 10.96 3.25
CA VAL A 167 -17.84 10.46 3.78
C VAL A 167 -17.67 10.90 5.24
N MET A 168 -17.88 12.19 5.54
CA MET A 168 -17.78 12.71 6.91
C MET A 168 -18.76 12.03 7.86
N ARG A 169 -20.00 11.76 7.43
CA ARG A 169 -21.01 11.06 8.23
C ARG A 169 -20.57 9.64 8.61
N VAL A 170 -19.85 8.96 7.72
CA VAL A 170 -19.31 7.61 7.98
C VAL A 170 -18.09 7.67 8.89
N ILE A 171 -17.19 8.65 8.68
CA ILE A 171 -15.90 8.70 9.37
C ILE A 171 -15.99 9.33 10.77
N LEU A 172 -16.72 10.44 10.95
CA LEU A 172 -16.75 11.15 12.23
C LEU A 172 -17.10 10.25 13.44
N PRO A 173 -18.09 9.34 13.36
CA PRO A 173 -18.41 8.44 14.48
C PRO A 173 -17.28 7.49 14.88
N THR A 174 -16.32 7.21 13.99
CA THR A 174 -15.17 6.33 14.27
C THR A 174 -14.01 7.06 14.95
N LEU A 175 -14.10 8.39 15.10
CA LEU A 175 -13.05 9.24 15.65
C LEU A 175 -13.36 9.69 17.08
N GLY A 176 -12.31 9.92 17.87
CA GLY A 176 -12.43 10.58 19.18
C GLY A 176 -12.80 12.07 19.05
N LYS A 177 -13.34 12.65 20.12
CA LYS A 177 -13.89 14.03 20.14
C LYS A 177 -12.92 15.10 19.58
N GLU A 178 -11.64 15.02 19.93
CA GLU A 178 -10.64 15.99 19.47
C GLU A 178 -10.43 15.94 17.95
N ARG A 179 -10.40 14.72 17.38
CA ARG A 179 -10.26 14.53 15.94
C ARG A 179 -11.54 14.87 15.20
N GLN A 180 -12.72 14.61 15.77
CA GLN A 180 -13.99 15.02 15.16
C GLN A 180 -14.05 16.53 14.90
N ALA A 181 -13.50 17.35 15.81
CA ALA A 181 -13.50 18.80 15.67
C ALA A 181 -12.56 19.33 14.56
N THR A 182 -11.59 18.53 14.12
CA THR A 182 -10.50 18.97 13.23
C THR A 182 -10.32 18.09 11.99
N TYR A 183 -11.13 17.03 11.84
CA TYR A 183 -10.92 16.06 10.78
C TYR A 183 -11.25 16.65 9.41
N SER A 184 -10.33 16.43 8.48
CA SER A 184 -10.51 16.64 7.06
C SER A 184 -10.05 15.36 6.35
N PRO A 185 -10.80 14.86 5.35
CA PRO A 185 -10.36 13.78 4.48
C PRO A 185 -9.26 14.25 3.50
N PHE A 186 -8.96 15.55 3.45
CA PHE A 186 -7.92 16.15 2.62
C PHE A 186 -6.81 16.75 3.48
N LEU A 187 -5.56 16.45 3.08
CA LEU A 187 -4.33 17.00 3.64
C LEU A 187 -3.58 17.74 2.51
N PRO A 188 -3.89 19.01 2.24
CA PRO A 188 -3.25 19.75 1.16
C PRO A 188 -1.79 20.06 1.50
N VAL A 189 -0.91 19.93 0.51
CA VAL A 189 0.50 20.33 0.60
C VAL A 189 0.64 21.78 0.16
N CYS A 190 1.30 22.61 0.97
CA CYS A 190 1.47 24.02 0.65
C CYS A 190 2.59 24.18 -0.41
N PRO A 191 2.34 24.88 -1.54
CA PRO A 191 3.36 25.04 -2.58
C PRO A 191 4.56 25.90 -2.14
N LYS A 192 4.44 26.64 -1.03
CA LYS A 192 5.52 27.50 -0.50
C LYS A 192 6.38 26.81 0.55
N THR A 193 5.76 26.02 1.42
CA THR A 193 6.43 25.44 2.60
C THR A 193 6.66 23.94 2.49
N GLY A 194 6.05 23.30 1.49
CA GLY A 194 5.88 21.85 1.46
C GLY A 194 4.85 21.41 2.50
#